data_AF-A0A4Q3DNP0-F1
#
_entry.id   AF-A0A4Q3DNP0-F1
#
_cell.length_a   1.000
_cell.length_b   1.000
_cell.length_c   1.000
_cell.angle_alpha   90.00
_cell.angle_beta   90.00
_cell.angle_gamma   90.00
#
_symmetry.space_group_name_H-M   'P 1'
#
loop_
_entity.id
_entity.type
_entity.pdbx_description
1 polymer ?
#
loop_
_entity_poly.entity_id
_entity_poly.type
_entity_poly.pdbx_seq_one_letter_code
_entity_poly.pdbx_strand_id
1 'polypeptide(L)'
;MLVLIAGIGLGWAGSIVVAIFDEPERPLILQDLPDQTSEIEAAFSSRLQQEFPPGTPQNSLIGRLSAWGFSFNETEGRLWANYRTPAIVCQESYIVDWQLDASGNITGIDGGFHLSCL
;
A
#
# COMPACT_ATOMS: atom_id res chain seq x y z
N MET A 1 29.33 8.13 9.50
CA MET A 1 29.77 9.03 10.60
C MET A 1 29.73 8.22 11.88
N LEU A 2 30.86 8.13 12.59
CA LEU A 2 31.10 7.27 13.75
C LEU A 2 30.60 7.98 15.01
N VAL A 3 29.79 7.32 15.84
CA VAL A 3 29.50 7.81 17.21
C VAL A 3 29.61 6.64 18.20
N LEU A 4 30.76 6.57 18.87
CA LEU A 4 30.96 6.09 20.24
C LEU A 4 30.83 7.35 21.14
N ILE A 5 30.46 7.40 22.44
CA ILE A 5 30.67 6.61 23.68
C ILE A 5 29.55 7.10 24.65
N ALA A 6 29.00 6.36 25.63
CA ALA A 6 29.53 6.27 26.99
C ALA A 6 28.60 5.48 27.91
N GLY A 7 29.18 4.58 28.73
CA GLY A 7 28.47 3.85 29.77
C GLY A 7 28.27 4.68 31.03
N ILE A 8 27.10 4.51 31.66
CA ILE A 8 26.82 4.93 33.04
C ILE A 8 25.87 3.91 33.68
N GLY A 9 26.27 3.34 34.82
CA GLY A 9 25.40 3.09 35.97
C GLY A 9 24.55 1.82 35.99
N LEU A 10 24.97 0.85 36.80
CA LEU A 10 24.11 -0.18 37.39
C LEU A 10 22.95 0.47 38.15
N GLY A 11 21.73 0.38 37.62
CA GLY A 11 20.54 0.84 38.32
C GLY A 11 19.27 0.64 37.50
N TRP A 12 18.65 -0.55 37.61
CA TRP A 12 17.23 -0.84 37.34
C TRP A 12 16.59 0.00 36.22
N ALA A 13 17.15 -0.06 35.01
CA ALA A 13 16.61 0.64 33.86
C ALA A 13 15.72 -0.33 33.07
N GLY A 14 14.42 -0.04 33.05
CA GLY A 14 13.45 -0.77 32.25
C GLY A 14 13.92 -0.91 30.81
N SER A 15 13.64 -2.07 30.21
CA SER A 15 13.99 -2.38 28.83
C SER A 15 13.49 -1.26 27.91
N ILE A 16 14.41 -0.36 27.51
CA ILE A 16 14.17 0.54 26.39
C ILE A 16 14.16 -0.37 25.17
N VAL A 17 12.96 -0.78 24.77
CA VAL A 17 12.75 -1.37 23.46
C VAL A 17 12.98 -0.22 22.48
N VAL A 18 14.19 -0.15 21.94
CA VAL A 18 14.49 0.72 20.80
C VAL A 18 13.68 0.15 19.64
N ALA A 19 12.48 0.71 19.43
CA ALA A 19 11.72 0.46 18.22
C ALA A 19 12.58 1.01 17.07
N ILE A 20 13.20 0.10 16.33
CA ILE A 20 13.82 0.42 15.05
C ILE A 20 12.64 0.85 14.18
N PHE A 21 12.53 2.15 13.91
CA PHE A 21 11.56 2.68 12.96
C PHE A 21 12.05 2.29 11.55
N ASP A 22 11.79 1.04 11.17
CA ASP A 22 11.89 0.64 9.77
C ASP A 22 10.68 1.26 9.08
N GLU A 23 10.92 2.20 8.18
CA GLU A 23 9.85 2.76 7.35
C GLU A 23 9.30 1.60 6.51
N PRO A 24 8.01 1.25 6.65
CA PRO A 24 7.48 0.05 6.01
C PRO A 24 7.73 0.14 4.52
N GLU A 25 8.53 -0.80 4.00
CA GLU A 25 8.86 -0.82 2.58
C GLU A 25 7.58 -0.78 1.75
N ARG A 26 7.59 0.09 0.74
CA ARG A 26 6.49 0.23 -0.21
C ARG A 26 6.17 -1.14 -0.80
N PRO A 27 4.88 -1.56 -0.89
CA PRO A 27 4.54 -2.88 -1.40
C PRO A 27 5.02 -3.07 -2.84
N LEU A 28 5.42 -4.30 -3.19
CA LEU A 28 6.01 -4.65 -4.49
C LEU A 28 5.20 -4.12 -5.69
N ILE A 29 3.87 -4.13 -5.58
CA ILE A 29 3.00 -3.64 -6.67
C ILE A 29 3.19 -2.14 -6.98
N LEU A 30 3.72 -1.37 -6.03
CA LEU A 30 3.97 0.06 -6.12
C LEU A 30 5.47 0.43 -6.27
N GLN A 31 6.38 -0.55 -6.27
CA GLN A 31 7.82 -0.30 -6.45
C GLN A 31 8.15 -0.02 -7.92
N ASP A 32 9.15 0.81 -8.20
CA ASP A 32 9.61 1.09 -9.57
C ASP A 32 8.47 1.52 -10.53
N LEU A 33 7.50 2.29 -10.03
CA LEU A 33 6.53 2.95 -10.89
C LEU A 33 7.19 4.14 -11.60
N PRO A 34 6.72 4.52 -12.81
CA PRO A 34 7.19 5.72 -13.49
C PRO A 34 6.99 6.99 -12.65
N ASP A 35 7.63 8.09 -13.03
CA ASP A 35 7.49 9.36 -12.29
C ASP A 35 6.32 10.24 -12.80
N GLN A 36 5.76 9.93 -13.98
CA GLN A 36 4.67 10.69 -14.58
C GLN A 36 3.32 10.10 -14.20
N THR A 37 2.40 10.93 -13.69
CA THR A 37 1.05 10.53 -13.22
C THR A 37 0.32 9.58 -14.15
N SER A 38 0.23 9.89 -15.45
CA SER A 38 -0.48 9.03 -16.41
C SER A 38 0.21 7.69 -16.63
N GLU A 39 1.54 7.66 -16.53
CA GLU A 39 2.33 6.42 -16.67
C GLU A 39 2.25 5.58 -15.38
N ILE A 40 2.15 6.22 -14.22
CA ILE A 40 1.90 5.57 -12.92
C ILE A 40 0.59 4.80 -12.96
N GLU A 41 -0.51 5.45 -13.36
CA GLU A 41 -1.83 4.82 -13.42
C GLU A 41 -1.83 3.60 -14.36
N ALA A 42 -1.27 3.77 -15.56
CA ALA A 42 -1.19 2.70 -16.55
C ALA A 42 -0.33 1.52 -16.04
N ALA A 43 0.85 1.79 -15.46
CA ALA A 43 1.72 0.76 -14.93
C ALA A 43 1.10 0.03 -13.73
N PHE A 44 0.47 0.78 -12.81
CA PHE A 44 -0.18 0.22 -11.64
C PHE A 44 -1.40 -0.63 -12.02
N SER A 45 -2.27 -0.12 -12.90
CA SER A 45 -3.42 -0.88 -13.40
C SER A 45 -2.99 -2.16 -14.14
N SER A 46 -1.95 -2.07 -14.98
CA SER A 46 -1.41 -3.24 -15.67
C SER A 46 -0.91 -4.32 -14.71
N ARG A 47 -0.20 -3.94 -13.64
CA ARG A 47 0.27 -4.88 -12.61
C ARG A 47 -0.87 -5.52 -11.84
N LEU A 48 -1.91 -4.75 -11.49
CA LEU A 48 -3.11 -5.30 -10.84
C LEU A 48 -3.80 -6.34 -11.72
N GLN A 49 -3.94 -6.07 -13.01
CA GLN A 49 -4.55 -7.00 -13.96
C GLN A 49 -3.72 -8.27 -14.17
N GLN A 50 -2.39 -8.17 -14.07
CA GLN A 50 -1.49 -9.33 -14.12
C GLN A 50 -1.56 -10.18 -12.85
N GLU A 51 -1.60 -9.56 -11.67
CA GLU A 51 -1.67 -10.28 -10.39
C GLU A 51 -3.08 -10.86 -10.13
N PHE A 52 -4.12 -10.17 -10.58
CA PHE A 52 -5.52 -10.52 -10.34
C PHE A 52 -6.32 -10.61 -11.66
N PRO A 53 -6.03 -11.62 -12.51
CA PRO A 53 -6.75 -11.81 -13.76
C PRO A 53 -8.24 -12.13 -13.51
N PRO A 54 -9.12 -11.97 -14.52
CA PRO A 54 -10.52 -12.35 -14.41
C PRO A 54 -10.70 -13.79 -13.94
N GLY A 55 -11.66 -14.01 -13.03
CA GLY A 55 -11.88 -15.28 -12.33
C GLY A 55 -11.16 -15.40 -10.99
N THR A 56 -10.31 -14.44 -10.62
CA THR A 56 -9.71 -14.38 -9.28
C THR A 56 -10.80 -14.23 -8.21
N PRO A 57 -10.83 -15.04 -7.14
CA PRO A 57 -11.79 -14.87 -6.06
C PRO A 57 -11.58 -13.55 -5.30
N GLN A 58 -12.65 -12.83 -4.96
CA GLN A 58 -12.55 -11.55 -4.24
C GLN A 58 -11.78 -11.65 -2.92
N ASN A 59 -11.93 -12.75 -2.18
CA ASN A 59 -11.22 -12.97 -0.92
C ASN A 59 -9.68 -13.01 -1.10
N SER A 60 -9.20 -13.46 -2.26
CA SER A 60 -7.78 -13.52 -2.59
C SER A 60 -7.23 -12.12 -2.88
N LEU A 61 -8.00 -11.31 -3.61
CA LEU A 61 -7.70 -9.88 -3.80
C LEU A 61 -7.62 -9.15 -2.45
N ILE A 62 -8.66 -9.26 -1.62
CA ILE A 62 -8.73 -8.59 -0.32
C ILE A 62 -7.56 -9.03 0.58
N GLY A 63 -7.29 -10.33 0.67
CA GLY A 63 -6.19 -10.85 1.48
C GLY A 63 -4.83 -10.32 1.04
N ARG A 64 -4.58 -10.25 -0.27
CA ARG A 64 -3.33 -9.73 -0.82
C ARG A 64 -3.18 -8.21 -0.63
N LEU A 65 -4.22 -7.43 -0.93
CA LEU A 65 -4.22 -5.98 -0.73
C LEU A 65 -4.04 -5.62 0.74
N SER A 66 -4.69 -6.34 1.66
CA SER A 66 -4.51 -6.16 3.10
C SER A 66 -3.08 -6.45 3.54
N ALA A 67 -2.46 -7.51 3.02
CA ALA A 67 -1.06 -7.83 3.31
C ALA A 67 -0.09 -6.76 2.79
N TRP A 68 -0.49 -5.96 1.78
CA TRP A 68 0.26 -4.80 1.29
C TRP A 68 -0.08 -3.49 2.01
N GLY A 69 -0.95 -3.52 3.02
CA GLY A 69 -1.31 -2.35 3.81
C GLY A 69 -2.36 -1.44 3.17
N PHE A 70 -3.10 -1.93 2.16
CA PHE A 70 -4.25 -1.20 1.65
C PHE A 70 -5.38 -1.19 2.69
N SER A 71 -6.02 -0.03 2.84
CA SER A 71 -7.26 0.13 3.59
C SER A 71 -8.46 -0.06 2.66
N PHE A 72 -9.60 -0.49 3.20
CA PHE A 72 -10.81 -0.75 2.43
C PHE A 72 -11.90 0.25 2.79
N ASN A 73 -12.63 0.71 1.79
CA ASN A 73 -13.71 1.68 1.94
C ASN A 73 -14.91 1.24 1.09
N GLU A 74 -16.10 1.54 1.56
CA GLU A 74 -17.33 1.25 0.83
C GLU A 74 -18.09 2.56 0.58
N THR A 75 -18.55 2.76 -0.65
CA THR A 75 -19.36 3.92 -1.03
C THR A 75 -20.44 3.45 -1.98
N GLU A 76 -21.70 3.73 -1.63
CA GLU A 76 -22.87 3.33 -2.45
C GLU A 76 -22.91 1.82 -2.78
N GLY A 77 -22.48 0.97 -1.84
CA GLY A 77 -22.43 -0.49 -2.03
C GLY A 77 -21.26 -0.99 -2.89
N ARG A 78 -20.35 -0.10 -3.31
CA ARG A 78 -19.12 -0.45 -4.02
C ARG A 78 -17.95 -0.45 -3.05
N LEU A 79 -17.31 -1.60 -2.91
CA LEU A 79 -16.07 -1.77 -2.15
C LEU A 79 -14.86 -1.41 -3.02
N TRP A 80 -13.95 -0.63 -2.48
CA TRP A 80 -12.69 -0.24 -3.11
C TRP A 80 -11.58 -0.21 -2.05
N ALA A 81 -10.33 -0.16 -2.48
CA ALA A 81 -9.19 -0.11 -1.58
C ALA A 81 -8.28 1.07 -1.87
N ASN A 82 -7.58 1.57 -0.86
CA ASN A 82 -6.59 2.61 -1.01
C ASN A 82 -5.33 2.39 -0.19
N TYR A 83 -4.21 2.79 -0.77
CA TYR A 83 -2.92 2.90 -0.10
C TYR A 83 -2.46 4.35 -0.17
N ARG A 84 -2.07 4.90 0.98
CA ARG A 84 -1.53 6.27 1.07
C ARG A 84 -0.10 6.21 1.54
N THR A 85 0.79 6.89 0.84
CA THR A 85 2.17 7.02 1.33
C THR A 85 2.19 7.96 2.54
N PRO A 86 2.99 7.64 3.57
CA PRO A 86 3.33 8.61 4.59
C PRO A 86 4.05 9.80 3.94
N ALA A 87 3.55 11.01 4.13
CA ALA A 87 4.18 12.20 3.59
C ALA A 87 3.88 13.45 4.42
N ILE A 88 4.83 14.38 4.44
CA ILE A 88 4.71 15.67 5.15
C ILE A 88 4.18 16.78 4.22
N VAL A 89 4.55 16.75 2.94
CA VAL A 89 4.25 17.83 1.97
C VAL A 89 3.31 17.37 0.86
N CYS A 90 3.65 16.29 0.16
CA CYS A 90 2.84 15.73 -0.92
C CYS A 90 2.53 14.27 -0.63
N GLN A 91 1.25 13.93 -0.48
CA GLN A 91 0.79 12.56 -0.24
C GLN A 91 0.39 11.90 -1.57
N GLU A 92 0.96 10.73 -1.82
CA GLU A 92 0.51 9.84 -2.90
C GLU A 92 -0.61 8.95 -2.39
N SER A 93 -1.62 8.75 -3.22
CA SER A 93 -2.73 7.84 -2.98
C SER A 93 -2.92 6.92 -4.18
N TYR A 94 -2.94 5.63 -3.93
CA TYR A 94 -3.19 4.59 -4.92
C TYR A 94 -4.55 3.97 -4.62
N ILE A 95 -5.41 3.91 -5.62
CA ILE A 95 -6.79 3.44 -5.50
C ILE A 95 -6.92 2.14 -6.30
N VAL A 96 -7.59 1.15 -5.72
CA VAL A 96 -7.91 -0.11 -6.40
C VAL A 96 -9.41 -0.27 -6.43
N ASP A 97 -9.92 -0.36 -7.64
CA ASP A 97 -11.32 -0.59 -7.94
C ASP A 97 -11.47 -1.91 -8.67
N TRP A 98 -12.51 -2.68 -8.35
CA TRP A 98 -12.78 -3.95 -9.02
C TRP A 98 -14.27 -4.18 -9.22
N GLN A 99 -14.56 -5.08 -10.15
CA GLN A 99 -15.89 -5.54 -10.47
C GLN A 99 -15.97 -7.04 -10.23
N LEU A 100 -17.15 -7.51 -9.86
CA LEU A 100 -17.41 -8.90 -9.54
C LEU A 100 -18.48 -9.49 -10.45
N ASP A 101 -18.35 -10.78 -10.74
CA ASP A 101 -19.45 -11.58 -11.24
C ASP A 101 -20.42 -11.99 -10.10
N ALA A 102 -21.51 -12.67 -10.47
CA ALA A 102 -22.49 -13.17 -9.51
C ALA A 102 -21.95 -14.25 -8.54
N SER A 103 -20.78 -14.81 -8.83
CA SER A 103 -20.12 -15.83 -8.01
C SER A 103 -19.06 -15.22 -7.07
N GLY A 104 -18.84 -13.91 -7.12
CA GLY A 104 -17.85 -13.21 -6.30
C GLY A 104 -16.42 -13.28 -6.84
N ASN A 105 -16.24 -13.50 -8.14
CA ASN A 105 -14.93 -13.46 -8.79
C ASN A 105 -14.71 -12.14 -9.53
N ILE A 106 -13.46 -11.68 -9.60
CA ILE A 106 -13.07 -10.49 -10.33
C ILE A 106 -13.41 -10.64 -11.81
N THR A 107 -14.11 -9.66 -12.39
CA THR A 107 -14.33 -9.53 -13.85
C THR A 107 -13.48 -8.42 -14.46
N GLY A 108 -13.11 -7.43 -13.65
CA GLY A 108 -12.23 -6.34 -14.01
C GLY A 108 -11.63 -5.70 -12.76
N ILE A 109 -10.42 -5.18 -12.90
CA ILE A 109 -9.69 -4.48 -11.84
C ILE A 109 -8.89 -3.34 -12.47
N ASP A 110 -8.94 -2.19 -11.84
CA ASP A 110 -8.26 -0.98 -12.29
C ASP A 110 -7.54 -0.30 -11.11
N GLY A 111 -6.39 0.30 -11.44
CA GLY A 111 -5.62 1.12 -10.53
C GLY A 111 -5.74 2.60 -10.86
N GLY A 112 -5.93 3.44 -9.84
CA GLY A 112 -5.88 4.90 -9.93
C GLY A 112 -4.74 5.47 -9.10
N PHE A 113 -4.29 6.68 -9.44
CA PHE A 113 -3.26 7.40 -8.69
C PHE A 113 -3.63 8.87 -8.52
N HIS A 114 -3.38 9.39 -7.31
CA HIS A 114 -3.60 10.79 -7.00
C HIS A 114 -2.45 11.32 -6.15
N LEU A 115 -1.95 12.50 -6.51
CA LEU A 115 -0.97 13.26 -5.75
C LEU A 115 -1.64 14.53 -5.23
N SER A 116 -1.61 14.72 -3.91
CA SER A 116 -2.12 15.93 -3.27
C SER A 116 -1.01 16.57 -2.43
N CYS A 117 -0.74 17.85 -2.64
CA CYS A 117 0.21 18.63 -1.86
C CYS A 117 -0.51 19.69 -1.01
N LEU A 118 0.02 19.98 0.17
CA LEU A 118 -0.46 21.05 1.08
C LEU A 118 0.02 22.44 0.65
#